data_AF-A0A1A3EB38-F1
#
_entry.id   AF-A0A1A3EB38-F1
#
_cell.length_a   1.000
_cell.length_b   1.000
_cell.length_c   1.000
_cell.angle_alpha   90.00
_cell.angle_beta   90.00
_cell.angle_gamma   90.00
#
_symmetry.space_group_name_H-M   'P 1'
#
loop_
_entity.id
_entity.type
_entity.pdbx_description
1 polymer ?
#
loop_
_entity_poly.entity_id
_entity_poly.type
_entity_poly.pdbx_seq_one_letter_code
_entity_poly.pdbx_strand_id
1 'polypeptide(L)'
;MVTVPADGMTADASAAVAELLELRGQPIALIPVAAPVDKPGGGRDFTDDAPAPRDPQIFALFNDGKLDGAELAQTDRGTNRKYGFRLIGAADAVVALGDSWEDDVAKYTVEAVDYRAYQVTATVVGYLKVQGHSFGA
;
A
#
# COMPACT_ATOMS: atom_id res chain seq x y z
N MET A 1 -32.79 -18.66 -1.62
CA MET A 1 -31.81 -17.56 -1.49
C MET A 1 -31.81 -17.15 -0.03
N VAL A 2 -30.69 -17.33 0.67
CA VAL A 2 -30.56 -16.88 2.06
C VAL A 2 -30.13 -15.41 2.00
N THR A 3 -31.06 -14.50 2.24
CA THR A 3 -30.75 -13.10 2.51
C THR A 3 -30.19 -13.03 3.92
N VAL A 4 -28.87 -12.87 4.04
CA VAL A 4 -28.23 -12.52 5.30
C VAL A 4 -28.76 -11.11 5.66
N PRO A 5 -29.40 -10.91 6.82
CA PRO A 5 -29.75 -9.57 7.26
C PRO A 5 -28.48 -8.73 7.30
N ALA A 6 -28.52 -7.49 6.80
CA ALA A 6 -27.43 -6.55 7.04
C ALA A 6 -27.35 -6.36 8.56
N ASP A 7 -26.45 -7.10 9.19
CA ASP A 7 -26.29 -7.11 10.63
C ASP A 7 -25.92 -5.67 11.03
N GLY A 8 -26.73 -5.01 11.87
CA GLY A 8 -26.64 -3.56 12.10
C GLY A 8 -25.25 -3.08 12.51
N MET A 9 -24.46 -3.97 13.12
CA MET A 9 -23.06 -3.71 13.48
C MET A 9 -22.14 -3.46 12.27
N THR A 10 -22.42 -4.09 11.13
CA THR A 10 -21.61 -3.94 9.89
C THR A 10 -21.97 -2.65 9.16
N ALA A 11 -23.23 -2.21 9.24
CA ALA A 11 -23.68 -0.96 8.65
C ALA A 11 -23.05 0.25 9.36
N ASP A 12 -23.05 0.26 10.70
CA ASP A 12 -22.41 1.31 11.50
C ASP A 12 -20.89 1.36 11.24
N ALA A 13 -20.24 0.19 11.17
CA ALA A 13 -18.81 0.11 10.86
C ALA A 13 -18.49 0.63 9.44
N SER A 14 -19.33 0.31 8.45
CA SER A 14 -19.15 0.80 7.07
C SER A 14 -19.32 2.32 6.98
N ALA A 15 -20.28 2.88 7.71
CA ALA A 15 -20.49 4.33 7.78
C ALA A 15 -19.29 5.05 8.42
N ALA A 16 -18.74 4.50 9.51
CA ALA A 16 -17.55 5.06 10.15
C ALA A 16 -16.31 5.02 9.23
N VAL A 17 -16.15 3.95 8.43
CA VAL A 17 -15.07 3.87 7.42
C VAL A 17 -15.29 4.90 6.32
N ALA A 18 -16.52 5.07 5.84
CA ALA A 18 -16.82 6.09 4.82
C ALA A 18 -16.50 7.51 5.32
N GLU A 19 -16.89 7.85 6.55
CA GLU A 19 -16.56 9.14 7.18
C GLU A 19 -15.05 9.32 7.34
N LEU A 20 -14.33 8.26 7.75
CA LEU A 20 -12.88 8.28 7.84
C LEU A 20 -12.23 8.60 6.48
N LEU A 21 -12.70 7.95 5.42
CA LEU A 21 -12.18 8.15 4.07
C LEU A 21 -12.57 9.52 3.50
N GLU A 22 -13.70 10.09 3.89
CA GLU A 22 -14.07 11.46 3.51
C GLU A 22 -13.15 12.49 4.19
N LEU A 23 -12.82 12.29 5.48
CA LEU A 23 -12.02 13.24 6.24
C LEU A 23 -10.51 13.12 6.02
N ARG A 24 -10.01 11.91 5.76
CA ARG A 24 -8.56 11.59 5.72
C ARG A 24 -8.14 10.79 4.49
N GLY A 25 -9.08 10.45 3.62
CA GLY A 25 -8.78 9.70 2.42
C GLY A 25 -8.06 10.55 1.39
N GLN A 26 -7.20 9.90 0.63
CA GLN A 26 -6.52 10.46 -0.52
C GLN A 26 -6.56 9.46 -1.68
N PRO A 27 -6.60 9.92 -2.93
CA PRO A 27 -6.53 9.04 -4.08
C PRO A 27 -5.14 8.42 -4.19
N ILE A 28 -5.08 7.09 -4.23
CA ILE A 28 -3.85 6.33 -4.45
C ILE A 28 -4.06 5.35 -5.59
N ALA A 29 -3.19 5.43 -6.59
CA ALA A 29 -3.10 4.48 -7.69
C ALA A 29 -2.09 3.39 -7.34
N LEU A 30 -2.58 2.21 -6.94
CA LEU A 30 -1.71 1.08 -6.60
C LEU A 30 -1.17 0.42 -7.88
N ILE A 31 0.13 0.16 -7.87
CA ILE A 31 0.86 -0.56 -8.90
C ILE A 31 0.98 -2.02 -8.47
N PRO A 32 0.40 -2.97 -9.23
CA PRO A 32 0.53 -4.39 -8.94
C PRO A 32 1.98 -4.87 -8.95
N VAL A 33 2.27 -5.91 -8.17
CA VAL A 33 3.49 -6.70 -8.41
C VAL A 33 3.40 -7.43 -9.76
N ALA A 34 4.50 -7.44 -10.52
CA ALA A 34 4.57 -8.15 -11.79
C ALA A 34 4.29 -9.65 -11.58
N ALA A 35 3.38 -10.20 -12.38
CA ALA A 35 3.13 -11.63 -12.38
C ALA A 35 4.35 -12.37 -12.96
N PRO A 36 4.78 -13.50 -12.37
CA PRO A 36 5.81 -14.32 -12.99
C PRO A 36 5.30 -14.87 -14.32
N VAL A 37 6.12 -14.79 -15.37
CA VAL A 37 5.85 -15.35 -16.69
C VAL A 37 6.70 -16.60 -16.89
N ASP A 38 6.05 -17.66 -17.37
CA ASP A 38 6.72 -18.93 -17.65
C ASP A 38 7.63 -18.80 -18.88
N LYS A 39 8.90 -19.20 -18.73
CA LYS A 39 9.81 -19.34 -19.86
C LYS A 39 9.64 -20.70 -20.54
N PRO A 40 9.82 -20.76 -21.88
CA PRO A 40 10.08 -22.02 -22.58
C PRO A 40 11.41 -22.59 -22.06
N GLY A 41 11.35 -23.47 -21.06
CA GLY A 41 12.53 -23.98 -20.34
C GLY A 41 12.30 -24.31 -18.86
N GLY A 42 11.11 -24.01 -18.31
CA GLY A 42 10.74 -24.41 -16.95
C GLY A 42 11.20 -23.46 -15.84
N GLY A 43 11.74 -22.28 -16.20
CA GLY A 43 12.01 -21.18 -15.27
C GLY A 43 10.88 -20.14 -15.28
N ARG A 44 10.71 -19.43 -14.17
CA ARG A 44 9.84 -18.24 -14.09
C ARG A 44 10.70 -17.00 -14.22
N ASP A 45 10.34 -16.11 -15.14
CA ASP A 45 10.87 -14.75 -15.18
C ASP A 45 9.84 -13.77 -14.64
N PHE A 46 10.30 -12.58 -14.25
CA PHE A 46 9.41 -11.43 -14.14
C PHE A 46 9.56 -10.64 -15.43
N THR A 47 8.45 -10.24 -16.06
CA THR A 47 8.52 -9.32 -17.21
C THR A 47 9.14 -8.00 -16.76
N ASP A 48 10.03 -7.44 -17.58
CA ASP A 48 10.63 -6.12 -17.32
C ASP A 48 9.58 -4.99 -17.32
N ASP A 49 8.40 -5.24 -17.88
CA ASP A 49 7.27 -4.31 -17.86
C ASP A 49 6.65 -4.28 -16.47
N ALA A 50 6.93 -3.21 -15.72
CA ALA A 50 6.21 -2.88 -14.51
C ALA A 50 4.71 -2.77 -14.83
N PRO A 51 3.82 -3.45 -14.09
CA PRO A 51 2.39 -3.37 -14.33
C PRO A 51 1.89 -1.92 -14.31
N ALA A 52 0.91 -1.60 -15.15
CA ALA A 52 0.31 -0.27 -15.12
C ALA A 52 -0.38 -0.02 -13.76
N PRO A 53 -0.32 1.22 -13.22
CA PRO A 53 -1.10 1.58 -12.04
C PRO A 53 -2.59 1.32 -12.27
N ARG A 54 -3.29 0.82 -11.24
CA ARG A 54 -4.76 0.74 -11.26
C ARG A 54 -5.38 2.13 -11.17
N ASP A 55 -6.67 2.22 -11.49
CA ASP A 55 -7.42 3.46 -11.27
C ASP A 55 -7.29 3.91 -9.80
N PRO A 56 -7.11 5.22 -9.54
CA PRO A 56 -6.98 5.72 -8.18
C PRO A 56 -8.20 5.38 -7.33
N GLN A 57 -7.95 4.83 -6.14
CA GLN A 57 -8.96 4.55 -5.12
C GLN A 57 -8.67 5.37 -3.87
N ILE A 58 -9.70 5.64 -3.06
CA ILE A 58 -9.55 6.45 -1.86
C ILE A 58 -9.08 5.58 -0.70
N PHE A 59 -7.94 5.96 -0.11
CA PHE A 59 -7.41 5.31 1.08
C PHE A 59 -6.98 6.33 2.12
N ALA A 60 -7.11 5.98 3.39
CA ALA A 60 -6.50 6.71 4.50
C ALA A 60 -5.19 6.03 4.92
N LEU A 61 -4.11 6.80 5.07
CA LEU A 61 -2.79 6.31 5.47
C LEU A 61 -2.41 6.90 6.84
N PHE A 62 -2.05 6.02 7.78
CA PHE A 62 -1.65 6.39 9.13
C PHE A 62 -0.25 5.88 9.42
N ASN A 63 0.65 6.73 9.89
CA ASN A 63 1.95 6.28 10.37
C ASN A 63 1.74 5.46 11.67
N ASP A 64 2.27 4.23 11.71
CA ASP A 64 2.11 3.33 12.86
C ASP A 64 3.25 3.43 13.89
N GLY A 65 4.34 4.14 13.56
CA GLY A 65 5.51 4.40 14.39
C GLY A 65 6.30 3.16 14.80
N LYS A 66 5.94 1.96 14.31
CA LYS A 66 6.50 0.68 14.79
C LYS A 66 7.71 0.19 13.99
N LEU A 67 7.96 0.77 12.83
CA LEU A 67 9.03 0.38 11.90
C LEU A 67 9.97 1.54 11.55
N ASP A 68 10.05 2.55 12.41
CA ASP A 68 10.91 3.71 12.24
C ASP A 68 12.37 3.29 12.40
N GLY A 69 13.05 3.10 11.26
CA GLY A 69 14.37 2.49 11.21
C GLY A 69 15.26 3.10 10.13
N ALA A 70 16.56 3.14 10.43
CA ALA A 70 17.61 3.43 9.47
C ALA A 70 18.16 2.10 8.95
N GLU A 71 17.88 1.75 7.70
CA GLU A 71 18.48 0.58 7.04
C GLU A 71 19.63 1.05 6.15
N LEU A 72 20.75 0.31 6.13
CA LEU A 72 21.84 0.59 5.18
C LEU A 72 21.33 0.33 3.76
N ALA A 73 21.53 1.28 2.85
CA ALA A 73 21.19 1.09 1.45
C ALA A 73 22.03 -0.06 0.87
N GLN A 74 21.40 -0.96 0.11
CA GLN A 74 22.11 -2.11 -0.47
C GLN A 74 22.99 -1.73 -1.67
N THR A 75 22.76 -0.55 -2.25
CA THR A 75 23.38 -0.10 -3.51
C THR A 75 24.26 1.14 -3.36
N ASP A 76 24.19 1.85 -2.24
CA ASP A 76 25.08 2.97 -1.91
C ASP A 76 25.48 2.94 -0.41
N ARG A 77 26.45 3.76 -0.01
CA ARG A 77 26.90 3.87 1.40
C ARG A 77 25.94 4.71 2.28
N GLY A 78 24.72 4.97 1.81
CA GLY A 78 23.70 5.76 2.45
C GLY A 78 22.80 4.95 3.40
N THR A 79 21.87 5.64 4.02
CA THR A 79 20.88 5.09 4.94
C THR A 79 19.49 5.36 4.40
N ASN A 80 18.72 4.33 4.13
CA ASN A 80 17.31 4.45 3.79
C ASN A 80 16.49 4.54 5.08
N ARG A 81 15.72 5.62 5.21
CA ARG A 81 14.76 5.76 6.31
C ARG A 81 13.48 5.02 5.95
N LYS A 82 13.14 4.07 6.80
CA LYS A 82 11.96 3.21 6.69
C LYS A 82 10.94 3.62 7.74
N TYR A 83 9.67 3.65 7.34
CA TYR A 83 8.54 3.94 8.21
C TYR A 83 7.43 2.92 8.00
N GLY A 84 6.75 2.56 9.08
CA GLY A 84 5.57 1.70 9.05
C GLY A 84 4.29 2.51 8.95
N PHE A 85 3.37 2.06 8.12
CA PHE A 85 2.07 2.69 7.95
C PHE A 85 0.95 1.65 7.95
N ARG A 86 -0.22 2.11 8.36
CA ARG A 86 -1.49 1.41 8.16
C ARG A 86 -2.29 2.12 7.09
N LEU A 87 -2.62 1.38 6.03
CA LEU A 87 -3.53 1.80 4.98
C LEU A 87 -4.93 1.26 5.29
N ILE A 88 -5.94 2.09 5.12
CA ILE A 88 -7.35 1.71 5.29
C ILE A 88 -8.11 2.12 4.04
N GLY A 89 -8.87 1.19 3.46
CA GLY A 89 -9.75 1.42 2.32
C GLY A 89 -11.15 0.87 2.56
N ALA A 90 -12.07 1.20 1.65
CA ALA A 90 -13.43 0.66 1.65
C ALA A 90 -13.43 -0.87 1.46
N ALA A 91 -14.57 -1.51 1.71
CA ALA A 91 -14.71 -2.98 1.64
C ALA A 91 -14.41 -3.56 0.24
N ASP A 92 -14.63 -2.77 -0.81
CA ASP A 92 -14.39 -3.12 -2.22
C ASP A 92 -13.02 -2.66 -2.73
N ALA A 93 -12.16 -2.12 -1.86
CA ALA A 93 -10.86 -1.62 -2.26
C ALA A 93 -9.94 -2.75 -2.75
N VAL A 94 -9.35 -2.55 -3.93
CA VAL A 94 -8.46 -3.52 -4.56
C VAL A 94 -7.01 -3.27 -4.16
N VAL A 95 -6.57 -4.01 -3.14
CA VAL A 95 -5.19 -4.00 -2.61
C VAL A 95 -4.67 -5.43 -2.58
N ALA A 96 -3.40 -5.65 -2.88
CA ALA A 96 -2.72 -6.93 -2.77
C ALA A 96 -1.33 -6.79 -2.15
N LEU A 97 -0.81 -7.89 -1.61
CA LEU A 97 0.56 -7.98 -1.11
C LEU A 97 1.57 -7.65 -2.22
N GLY A 98 2.54 -6.79 -1.91
CA GLY A 98 3.55 -6.35 -2.87
C GLY A 98 3.09 -5.25 -3.83
N ASP A 99 1.82 -4.84 -3.78
CA ASP A 99 1.40 -3.61 -4.45
C ASP A 99 2.22 -2.43 -3.92
N SER A 100 2.50 -1.47 -4.80
CA SER A 100 3.31 -0.31 -4.45
C SER A 100 2.76 0.97 -5.04
N TRP A 101 3.15 2.10 -4.48
CA TRP A 101 2.95 3.41 -5.09
C TRP A 101 4.07 4.34 -4.65
N GLU A 102 4.13 5.51 -5.25
CA GLU A 102 5.18 6.47 -4.99
C GLU A 102 4.59 7.89 -5.03
N ASP A 103 5.03 8.74 -4.10
CA ASP A 103 4.73 10.17 -4.07
C ASP A 103 6.03 10.98 -4.03
N ASP A 104 5.95 12.30 -3.83
CA ASP A 104 7.14 13.17 -3.77
C ASP A 104 8.08 12.85 -2.60
N VAL A 105 7.60 12.15 -1.58
CA VAL A 105 8.29 11.93 -0.30
C VAL A 105 8.90 10.53 -0.22
N ALA A 106 8.18 9.50 -0.67
CA ALA A 106 8.58 8.12 -0.46
C ALA A 106 8.04 7.16 -1.53
N LYS A 107 8.67 5.98 -1.56
CA LYS A 107 8.12 4.80 -2.21
C LYS A 107 7.50 3.89 -1.15
N TYR A 108 6.27 3.46 -1.37
CA TYR A 108 5.49 2.66 -0.44
C TYR A 108 5.22 1.27 -1.02
N THR A 109 5.29 0.25 -0.18
CA THR A 109 5.00 -1.14 -0.53
C THR A 109 4.08 -1.77 0.51
N VAL A 110 3.08 -2.51 0.04
CA VAL A 110 2.17 -3.29 0.88
C VAL A 110 2.85 -4.58 1.34
N GLU A 111 2.94 -4.78 2.65
CA GLU A 111 3.59 -5.93 3.29
C GLU A 111 2.59 -6.93 3.91
N ALA A 112 1.36 -6.50 4.18
CA ALA A 112 0.28 -7.37 4.65
C ALA A 112 -1.07 -6.77 4.32
N VAL A 113 -2.09 -7.61 4.11
CA VAL A 113 -3.47 -7.19 3.87
C VAL A 113 -4.43 -8.04 4.72
N ASP A 114 -5.42 -7.40 5.34
CA ASP A 114 -6.53 -7.99 6.09
C ASP A 114 -7.85 -7.46 5.50
N TYR A 115 -8.71 -8.39 5.08
CA TYR A 115 -10.01 -8.08 4.49
C TYR A 115 -11.11 -8.35 5.50
N ARG A 116 -11.94 -7.35 5.73
CA ARG A 116 -13.14 -7.45 6.58
C ARG A 116 -14.36 -7.10 5.75
N ALA A 117 -15.53 -7.48 6.23
CA ALA A 117 -16.80 -7.24 5.52
C ALA A 117 -17.08 -5.75 5.21
N TYR A 118 -16.49 -4.83 5.98
CA TYR A 118 -16.72 -3.38 5.90
C TYR A 118 -15.48 -2.56 5.52
N GLN A 119 -14.29 -3.16 5.47
CA GLN A 119 -13.05 -2.43 5.16
C GLN A 119 -11.94 -3.36 4.71
N VAL A 120 -10.97 -2.77 4.01
CA VAL A 120 -9.66 -3.39 3.78
C VAL A 120 -8.63 -2.64 4.61
N THR A 121 -7.79 -3.36 5.33
CA THR A 121 -6.63 -2.77 6.03
C THR A 121 -5.35 -3.42 5.56
N ALA A 122 -4.30 -2.62 5.40
CA ALA A 122 -2.99 -3.12 4.99
C ALA A 122 -1.87 -2.51 5.83
N THR A 123 -0.83 -3.29 6.08
CA THR A 123 0.45 -2.80 6.59
C THR A 123 1.30 -2.40 5.40
N VAL A 124 1.85 -1.20 5.45
CA VAL A 124 2.63 -0.60 4.38
C VAL A 124 3.97 -0.16 4.94
N VAL A 125 5.01 -0.38 4.17
CA VAL A 125 6.35 0.15 4.47
C VAL A 125 6.65 1.25 3.47
N GLY A 126 7.01 2.43 3.98
CA GLY A 126 7.50 3.55 3.18
C GLY A 126 9.01 3.71 3.31
N TYR A 127 9.69 3.84 2.17
CA TYR A 127 11.10 4.20 2.08
C TYR A 127 11.19 5.64 1.60
N LEU A 128 11.71 6.53 2.45
CA LEU A 128 11.86 7.94 2.10
C LEU A 128 12.82 8.08 0.92
N LYS A 129 12.40 8.88 -0.07
CA LYS A 129 13.29 9.36 -1.13
C LYS A 129 14.28 10.30 -0.47
N VAL A 130 15.51 9.86 -0.33
CA VAL A 130 16.61 10.75 0.05
C VAL A 130 16.92 11.61 -1.19
N GLN A 131 16.09 12.63 -1.47
CA GLN A 131 16.63 13.75 -2.24
C GLN A 131 17.78 14.29 -1.40
N GLY A 132 18.99 14.16 -1.93
CA GLY A 132 20.17 14.70 -1.31
C GLY A 132 19.94 16.19 -1.05
N HIS A 133 19.68 16.54 0.21
CA HIS A 133 20.30 17.72 0.77
C HIS A 133 21.80 17.43 0.81
N SER A 134 22.44 17.42 -0.38
CA SER A 134 23.81 17.85 -0.44
C SER A 134 23.80 19.22 0.20
N PHE A 135 24.30 19.31 1.42
CA PHE A 135 24.83 20.56 1.92
C PHE A 135 25.93 20.92 0.93
N GLY A 136 25.57 21.76 -0.04
CA GLY A 136 26.49 22.45 -0.92
C GLY A 136 27.01 23.69 -0.21
N ALA A 137 28.30 23.93 -0.46
CA ALA A 137 29.17 25.03 -0.01
C ALA A 137 29.84 24.83 1.36
#